data_AF-A0A9J7HTY9-F1
#
_entry.id   AF-A0A9J7HTY9-F1
#
_cell.length_a   1.000
_cell.length_b   1.000
_cell.length_c   1.000
_cell.angle_alpha   90.00
_cell.angle_beta   90.00
_cell.angle_gamma   90.00
#
_symmetry.space_group_name_H-M   'P 1'
#
loop_
_entity.id
_entity.type
_entity.pdbx_description
1 polymer ?
#
loop_
_entity_poly.entity_id
_entity_poly.type
_entity_poly.pdbx_seq_one_letter_code
_entity_poly.pdbx_strand_id
1 'polypeptide(L)'
;MRGEGLPKVRWSFWIPRPAVTCCTAEPPKLSSSHCCTCVLPPLPRQEHDALVEKLKSIEKKVIVGGVDLLQKAEEQEKLLEESAHELAERKAKEEQLRRELEEKAAERVDIEEKYSSLQEEASGKTKKLKKVWTMLMAAKSEMADLQQEHQREMEGLLENIRQLERELRLQMLIINSFIPKEFQEMIENYVTWNEEIGEWQLKCVAYTGNNMRKQTPLPDRDKTKELRDTDLSGAYLAYTEEGALKASLPRPKTGKSRSGKSKSSKSKKKQRASTDIDALLQ
;
A
#
# COMPACT_ATOMS: atom_id res chain seq x y z
N MET A 1 -5.96 -5.73 -36.57
CA MET A 1 -7.26 -5.95 -35.88
C MET A 1 -7.47 -4.74 -34.98
N ARG A 2 -8.09 -3.68 -35.51
CA ARG A 2 -9.53 -3.35 -35.52
C ARG A 2 -10.13 -3.13 -34.11
N GLY A 3 -10.69 -1.93 -33.93
CA GLY A 3 -11.50 -1.47 -32.79
C GLY A 3 -10.98 -0.13 -32.24
N GLU A 4 -10.89 0.95 -33.02
CA GLU A 4 -11.98 1.88 -33.37
C GLU A 4 -12.89 2.24 -32.18
N GLY A 5 -12.65 3.43 -31.63
CA GLY A 5 -13.50 4.09 -30.64
C GLY A 5 -14.73 4.73 -31.29
N LEU A 6 -15.89 4.50 -30.68
CA LEU A 6 -17.16 5.11 -31.05
C LEU A 6 -17.48 6.31 -30.15
N PRO A 7 -18.03 7.41 -30.71
CA PRO A 7 -18.30 8.65 -29.99
C PRO A 7 -19.62 8.63 -29.21
N LYS A 8 -19.62 9.33 -28.07
CA LYS A 8 -20.81 9.61 -27.24
C LYS A 8 -21.79 10.51 -27.99
N VAL A 9 -22.99 10.00 -28.28
CA VAL A 9 -24.12 10.78 -28.82
C VAL A 9 -24.95 11.29 -27.64
N ARG A 10 -24.98 12.62 -27.46
CA ARG A 10 -25.79 13.32 -26.45
C ARG A 10 -27.19 13.54 -27.02
N TRP A 11 -28.18 12.86 -26.50
CA TRP A 11 -29.59 13.11 -26.80
C TRP A 11 -30.04 14.34 -26.02
N SER A 12 -30.08 15.50 -26.68
CA SER A 12 -30.74 16.70 -26.17
C SER A 12 -32.17 16.73 -26.71
N PHE A 13 -33.14 16.33 -25.90
CA PHE A 13 -34.56 16.44 -26.23
C PHE A 13 -35.00 17.91 -25.98
N TRP A 14 -35.26 18.65 -27.05
CA TRP A 14 -35.92 19.95 -27.02
C TRP A 14 -37.43 19.72 -26.89
N ILE A 15 -38.03 20.13 -25.77
CA ILE A 15 -39.48 20.25 -25.62
C ILE A 15 -39.79 21.76 -25.51
N PRO A 16 -40.56 22.35 -26.43
CA PRO A 16 -40.99 23.74 -26.30
C PRO A 16 -42.10 23.84 -25.24
N ARG A 17 -41.91 24.73 -24.26
CA ARG A 17 -42.96 25.20 -23.35
C ARG A 17 -43.94 26.10 -24.12
N PRO A 18 -45.27 25.93 -24.01
CA PRO A 18 -46.20 26.98 -24.39
C PRO A 18 -46.27 28.04 -23.28
N ALA A 19 -46.03 29.29 -23.65
CA ALA A 19 -46.31 30.46 -22.81
C ALA A 19 -47.82 30.72 -22.82
N VAL A 20 -48.47 30.58 -21.67
CA VAL A 20 -49.86 31.01 -21.46
C VAL A 20 -49.81 32.47 -21.02
N THR A 21 -50.12 33.38 -21.94
CA THR A 21 -50.36 34.80 -21.63
C THR A 21 -51.78 34.94 -21.09
N CYS A 22 -51.90 35.27 -19.80
CA CYS A 22 -53.15 35.69 -19.19
C CYS A 22 -53.56 37.06 -19.75
N CYS A 23 -54.62 37.09 -20.58
CA CYS A 23 -55.35 38.32 -20.87
C CYS A 23 -56.30 38.61 -19.70
N THR A 24 -55.85 39.45 -18.76
CA THR A 24 -56.75 40.18 -17.87
C THR A 24 -57.39 41.32 -18.66
N ALA A 25 -58.65 41.17 -19.03
CA ALA A 25 -59.45 42.24 -19.61
C ALA A 25 -60.13 43.04 -18.48
N GLU A 26 -59.64 44.26 -18.27
CA GLU A 26 -60.34 45.31 -17.52
C GLU A 26 -61.52 45.87 -18.34
N PRO A 27 -62.68 46.19 -17.73
CA PRO A 27 -63.74 46.94 -18.39
C PRO A 27 -63.56 48.47 -18.24
N PRO A 28 -63.80 49.28 -19.29
CA PRO A 28 -63.72 50.73 -19.21
C PRO A 28 -64.97 51.35 -18.55
N LYS A 29 -64.71 52.36 -17.72
CA LYS A 29 -65.69 53.31 -17.19
C LYS A 29 -66.04 54.33 -18.29
N LEU A 30 -67.33 54.54 -18.54
CA LEU A 30 -67.81 55.75 -19.21
C LEU A 30 -68.82 56.46 -18.30
N SER A 31 -68.58 57.75 -18.11
CA SER A 31 -69.31 58.67 -17.25
C SER A 31 -70.41 59.42 -17.98
N SER A 32 -71.44 59.77 -17.20
CA SER A 32 -72.14 61.06 -17.20
C SER A 32 -73.40 61.26 -18.06
N SER A 33 -74.50 61.40 -17.30
CA SER A 33 -75.47 62.49 -17.31
C SER A 33 -76.55 62.58 -18.39
N HIS A 34 -77.77 62.41 -17.88
CA HIS A 34 -79.03 63.09 -18.22
C HIS A 34 -79.58 62.94 -19.64
N CYS A 35 -80.60 62.09 -19.77
CA CYS A 35 -81.89 62.53 -20.31
C CYS A 35 -83.01 61.53 -19.96
N CYS A 36 -84.18 62.07 -19.63
CA CYS A 36 -85.51 61.46 -19.61
C CYS A 36 -85.81 60.34 -18.60
N THR A 37 -86.64 60.68 -17.61
CA THR A 37 -87.71 59.84 -17.09
C THR A 37 -88.50 59.20 -18.23
N CYS A 38 -88.11 58.00 -18.64
CA CYS A 38 -88.99 57.09 -19.35
C CYS A 38 -89.57 56.15 -18.29
N VAL A 39 -90.80 56.46 -17.88
CA VAL A 39 -91.76 55.48 -17.35
C VAL A 39 -91.54 54.20 -18.15
N LEU A 40 -91.13 53.11 -17.49
CA LEU A 40 -91.04 51.80 -18.13
C LEU A 40 -92.42 51.57 -18.77
N PRO A 41 -92.54 51.60 -20.11
CA PRO A 41 -93.82 51.34 -20.73
C PRO A 41 -94.23 49.95 -20.27
N PRO A 42 -95.50 49.66 -19.97
CA PRO A 42 -95.90 48.28 -19.87
C PRO A 42 -95.46 47.65 -21.18
N LEU A 43 -94.47 46.74 -21.12
CA LEU A 43 -94.03 45.98 -22.28
C LEU A 43 -95.33 45.54 -22.96
N PRO A 44 -95.50 45.82 -24.28
CA PRO A 44 -96.75 45.49 -24.96
C PRO A 44 -97.09 44.07 -24.55
N ARG A 45 -98.32 43.83 -24.07
CA ARG A 45 -98.70 42.52 -23.53
C ARG A 45 -98.17 41.39 -24.39
N GLN A 46 -98.14 41.59 -25.72
CA GLN A 46 -97.50 40.73 -26.71
C GLN A 46 -96.02 40.36 -26.46
N GLU A 47 -95.11 41.27 -26.06
CA GLU A 47 -93.72 40.94 -25.76
C GLU A 47 -93.56 40.22 -24.42
N HIS A 48 -94.28 40.67 -23.39
CA HIS A 48 -94.32 39.99 -22.09
C HIS A 48 -94.96 38.60 -22.22
N ASP A 49 -96.07 38.50 -22.95
CA ASP A 49 -96.78 37.26 -23.26
C ASP A 49 -95.95 36.38 -24.19
N ALA A 50 -95.19 36.93 -25.14
CA ALA A 50 -94.26 36.15 -25.96
C ALA A 50 -93.06 35.63 -25.14
N LEU A 51 -92.55 36.40 -24.16
CA LEU A 51 -91.52 35.94 -23.23
C LEU A 51 -92.07 34.91 -22.24
N VAL A 52 -93.30 35.09 -21.77
CA VAL A 52 -94.02 34.14 -20.91
C VAL A 52 -94.40 32.88 -21.68
N GLU A 53 -94.75 32.98 -22.96
CA GLU A 53 -94.97 31.83 -23.86
C GLU A 53 -93.66 31.13 -24.15
N LYS A 54 -92.56 31.85 -24.36
CA LYS A 54 -91.22 31.25 -24.48
C LYS A 54 -90.84 30.53 -23.18
N LEU A 55 -91.04 31.14 -22.01
CA LEU A 55 -90.86 30.53 -20.69
C LEU A 55 -91.74 29.29 -20.50
N LYS A 56 -93.05 29.39 -20.78
CA LYS A 56 -94.00 28.26 -20.73
C LYS A 56 -93.66 27.17 -21.75
N SER A 57 -93.11 27.53 -22.91
CA SER A 57 -92.66 26.57 -23.91
C SER A 57 -91.39 25.84 -23.47
N ILE A 58 -90.49 26.54 -22.76
CA ILE A 58 -89.29 25.94 -22.15
C ILE A 58 -89.71 25.06 -20.98
N GLU A 59 -90.60 25.53 -20.10
CA GLU A 59 -91.18 24.79 -18.98
C GLU A 59 -91.91 23.51 -19.46
N LYS A 60 -92.76 23.62 -20.48
CA LYS A 60 -93.37 22.44 -21.12
C LYS A 60 -92.34 21.53 -21.77
N LYS A 61 -91.26 22.04 -22.36
CA LYS A 61 -90.19 21.19 -22.95
C LYS A 61 -89.35 20.51 -21.88
N VAL A 62 -89.19 21.13 -20.71
CA VAL A 62 -88.51 20.56 -19.53
C VAL A 62 -89.37 19.49 -18.86
N ILE A 63 -90.71 19.62 -18.87
CA ILE A 63 -91.65 18.71 -18.21
C ILE A 63 -92.21 17.61 -19.14
N VAL A 64 -92.38 17.87 -20.44
CA VAL A 64 -93.03 16.94 -21.41
C VAL A 64 -92.01 16.27 -22.35
N GLY A 65 -90.73 16.65 -22.26
CA GLY A 65 -89.64 16.08 -23.03
C GLY A 65 -89.15 14.72 -22.54
N GLY A 66 -90.03 13.80 -22.11
CA GLY A 66 -89.79 12.34 -22.00
C GLY A 66 -88.61 11.83 -21.17
N VAL A 67 -87.75 12.70 -20.64
CA VAL A 67 -86.65 12.35 -19.78
C VAL A 67 -86.45 13.47 -18.79
N ASP A 68 -86.70 13.16 -17.53
CA ASP A 68 -86.67 14.07 -16.39
C ASP A 68 -85.26 14.67 -16.26
N LEU A 69 -85.11 15.95 -16.65
CA LEU A 69 -83.81 16.64 -16.68
C LEU A 69 -83.20 16.78 -15.29
N LEU A 70 -84.05 16.81 -14.25
CA LEU A 70 -83.60 16.82 -12.86
C LEU A 70 -83.04 15.46 -12.45
N GLN A 71 -83.75 14.37 -12.75
CA GLN A 71 -83.26 12.99 -12.50
C GLN A 71 -81.99 12.68 -13.28
N LYS A 72 -81.88 13.11 -14.55
CA LYS A 72 -80.64 12.99 -15.33
C LYS A 72 -79.46 13.75 -14.73
N ALA A 73 -79.70 14.94 -14.16
CA ALA A 73 -78.68 15.70 -13.48
C ALA A 73 -78.24 15.01 -12.18
N GLU A 74 -79.20 14.48 -11.39
CA GLU A 74 -78.91 13.68 -10.20
C GLU A 74 -78.18 12.36 -10.53
N GLU A 75 -78.53 11.70 -11.63
CA GLU A 75 -77.83 10.50 -12.14
C GLU A 75 -76.40 10.84 -12.58
N GLN A 76 -76.21 11.96 -13.29
CA GLN A 76 -74.88 12.44 -13.67
C GLN A 76 -74.03 12.82 -12.46
N GLU A 77 -74.63 13.44 -11.44
CA GLU A 77 -73.97 13.79 -10.18
C GLU A 77 -73.53 12.53 -9.42
N LYS A 78 -74.40 11.52 -9.28
CA LYS A 78 -74.05 10.23 -8.67
C LYS A 78 -72.92 9.51 -9.41
N LEU A 79 -72.94 9.50 -10.74
CA LEU A 79 -71.87 8.91 -11.56
C LEU A 79 -70.54 9.67 -11.38
N LEU A 80 -70.57 11.00 -11.24
CA LEU A 80 -69.39 11.80 -10.95
C LEU A 80 -68.85 11.53 -9.54
N GLU A 81 -69.72 11.37 -8.55
CA GLU A 81 -69.34 11.00 -7.17
C GLU A 81 -68.71 9.59 -7.10
N GLU A 82 -69.31 8.59 -7.76
CA GLU A 82 -68.77 7.23 -7.84
C GLU A 82 -67.39 7.21 -8.52
N SER A 83 -67.24 7.94 -9.63
CA SER A 83 -65.97 8.10 -10.35
C SER A 83 -64.93 8.85 -9.50
N ALA A 84 -65.32 9.90 -8.80
CA ALA A 84 -64.46 10.64 -7.89
C ALA A 84 -64.00 9.79 -6.71
N HIS A 85 -64.88 8.96 -6.17
CA HIS A 85 -64.56 7.99 -5.11
C HIS A 85 -63.57 6.94 -5.60
N GLU A 86 -63.79 6.34 -6.78
CA GLU A 86 -62.86 5.37 -7.37
C GLU A 86 -61.48 6.00 -7.64
N LEU A 87 -61.45 7.24 -8.14
CA LEU A 87 -60.21 8.00 -8.33
C LEU A 87 -59.49 8.26 -7.00
N ALA A 88 -60.22 8.60 -5.93
CA ALA A 88 -59.65 8.82 -4.62
C ALA A 88 -59.04 7.53 -4.04
N GLU A 89 -59.74 6.39 -4.16
CA GLU A 89 -59.20 5.10 -3.73
C GLU A 89 -57.94 4.70 -4.51
N ARG A 90 -57.93 4.90 -5.84
CA ARG A 90 -56.76 4.61 -6.66
C ARG A 90 -55.57 5.47 -6.27
N LYS A 91 -55.78 6.77 -6.05
CA LYS A 91 -54.75 7.68 -5.56
C LYS A 91 -54.22 7.28 -4.19
N ALA A 92 -55.10 6.89 -3.25
CA ALA A 92 -54.69 6.43 -1.93
C ALA A 92 -53.84 5.15 -2.00
N LYS A 93 -54.22 4.18 -2.84
CA LYS A 93 -53.45 2.95 -3.09
C LYS A 93 -52.09 3.26 -3.73
N GLU A 94 -52.05 4.16 -4.70
CA GLU A 94 -50.81 4.60 -5.35
C GLU A 94 -49.87 5.30 -4.35
N GLU A 95 -50.40 6.17 -3.49
CA GLU A 95 -49.62 6.82 -2.44
C GLU A 95 -49.08 5.83 -1.40
N GLN A 96 -49.87 4.83 -1.00
CA GLN A 96 -49.42 3.76 -0.10
C GLN A 96 -48.27 2.96 -0.72
N LEU A 97 -48.43 2.50 -1.96
CA LEU A 97 -47.38 1.80 -2.68
C LEU A 97 -46.11 2.66 -2.86
N ARG A 98 -46.29 3.96 -3.11
CA ARG A 98 -45.17 4.90 -3.22
C ARG A 98 -44.43 5.04 -1.90
N ARG A 99 -45.14 5.18 -0.77
CA ARG A 99 -44.52 5.24 0.57
C ARG A 99 -43.76 3.95 0.89
N GLU A 100 -44.34 2.80 0.63
CA GLU A 100 -43.65 1.51 0.83
C GLU A 100 -42.39 1.37 -0.03
N LEU A 101 -42.42 1.88 -1.27
CA LEU A 101 -41.25 1.89 -2.15
C LEU A 101 -40.16 2.83 -1.62
N GLU A 102 -40.54 4.02 -1.11
CA GLU A 102 -39.62 4.98 -0.50
C GLU A 102 -38.99 4.41 0.78
N GLU A 103 -39.76 3.73 1.63
CA GLU A 103 -39.25 3.04 2.83
C GLU A 103 -38.28 1.92 2.48
N LYS A 104 -38.64 1.04 1.54
CA LYS A 104 -37.74 -0.04 1.07
C LYS A 104 -36.47 0.53 0.41
N ALA A 105 -36.57 1.67 -0.27
CA ALA A 105 -35.41 2.33 -0.84
C ALA A 105 -34.50 2.90 0.27
N ALA A 106 -35.07 3.52 1.30
CA ALA A 106 -34.32 4.01 2.45
C ALA A 106 -33.61 2.86 3.20
N GLU A 107 -34.31 1.75 3.46
CA GLU A 107 -33.71 0.56 4.09
C GLU A 107 -32.54 -0.01 3.29
N ARG A 108 -32.63 -0.01 1.95
CA ARG A 108 -31.53 -0.45 1.09
C ARG A 108 -30.31 0.45 1.24
N VAL A 109 -30.51 1.76 1.25
CA VAL A 109 -29.42 2.73 1.44
C VAL A 109 -28.77 2.54 2.81
N ASP A 110 -29.56 2.41 3.87
CA ASP A 110 -29.06 2.16 5.22
C ASP A 110 -28.20 0.88 5.30
N ILE A 111 -28.64 -0.18 4.62
CA ILE A 111 -27.92 -1.44 4.56
C ILE A 111 -26.61 -1.28 3.78
N GLU A 112 -26.64 -0.61 2.63
CA GLU A 112 -25.45 -0.34 1.81
C GLU A 112 -24.41 0.49 2.58
N GLU A 113 -24.83 1.52 3.30
CA GLU A 113 -23.95 2.34 4.15
C GLU A 113 -23.32 1.51 5.28
N LYS A 114 -24.11 0.67 5.97
CA LYS A 114 -23.61 -0.24 7.02
C LYS A 114 -22.59 -1.23 6.46
N TYR A 115 -22.85 -1.84 5.30
CA TYR A 115 -21.92 -2.76 4.67
C TYR A 115 -20.64 -2.05 4.20
N SER A 116 -20.75 -0.84 3.64
CA SER A 116 -19.59 -0.04 3.24
C SER A 116 -18.70 0.27 4.45
N SER A 117 -19.30 0.71 5.57
CA SER A 117 -18.59 0.98 6.82
C SER A 117 -17.87 -0.26 7.37
N LEU A 118 -18.55 -1.40 7.44
CA LEU A 118 -17.96 -2.68 7.87
C LEU A 118 -16.81 -3.13 6.95
N GLN A 119 -16.96 -2.96 5.64
CA GLN A 119 -15.92 -3.30 4.67
C GLN A 119 -14.70 -2.40 4.80
N GLU A 120 -14.91 -1.09 5.00
CA GLU A 120 -13.83 -0.14 5.28
C GLU A 120 -13.07 -0.52 6.55
N GLU A 121 -13.77 -0.86 7.63
CA GLU A 121 -13.16 -1.34 8.86
C GLU A 121 -12.35 -2.62 8.67
N ALA A 122 -12.91 -3.62 7.99
CA ALA A 122 -12.23 -4.88 7.70
C ALA A 122 -10.96 -4.61 6.87
N SER A 123 -11.05 -3.77 5.84
CA SER A 123 -9.91 -3.37 5.02
C SER A 123 -8.84 -2.64 5.84
N GLY A 124 -9.26 -1.76 6.76
CA GLY A 124 -8.38 -1.01 7.65
C GLY A 124 -7.64 -1.91 8.64
N LYS A 125 -8.36 -2.87 9.25
CA LYS A 125 -7.79 -3.89 10.14
C LYS A 125 -6.79 -4.78 9.40
N THR A 126 -7.12 -5.24 8.20
CA THR A 126 -6.20 -6.05 7.36
C THR A 126 -4.94 -5.29 6.96
N LYS A 127 -5.05 -4.00 6.60
CA LYS A 127 -3.87 -3.16 6.30
C LYS A 127 -2.96 -2.99 7.53
N LYS A 128 -3.54 -2.74 8.71
CA LYS A 128 -2.79 -2.66 9.96
C LYS A 128 -2.09 -3.98 10.28
N LEU A 129 -2.79 -5.09 10.12
CA LEU A 129 -2.24 -6.44 10.32
C LEU A 129 -1.05 -6.70 9.39
N LYS A 130 -1.20 -6.43 8.08
CA LYS A 130 -0.12 -6.57 7.10
C LYS A 130 1.10 -5.71 7.50
N LYS A 131 0.89 -4.47 7.93
CA LYS A 131 1.98 -3.59 8.39
C LYS A 131 2.70 -4.16 9.62
N VAL A 132 1.97 -4.54 10.66
CA VAL A 132 2.56 -5.11 11.88
C VAL A 132 3.28 -6.42 11.58
N TRP A 133 2.71 -7.27 10.71
CA TRP A 133 3.36 -8.50 10.27
C TRP A 133 4.67 -8.24 9.54
N THR A 134 4.71 -7.25 8.63
CA THR A 134 5.97 -6.88 7.95
C THR A 134 7.02 -6.36 8.93
N MET A 135 6.62 -5.55 9.91
CA MET A 135 7.53 -5.07 10.96
C MET A 135 8.06 -6.21 11.83
N LEU A 136 7.18 -7.15 12.20
CA LEU A 136 7.55 -8.34 12.96
C LEU A 136 8.55 -9.20 12.19
N MET A 137 8.32 -9.43 10.90
CA MET A 137 9.23 -10.24 10.08
C MET A 137 10.57 -9.54 9.86
N ALA A 138 10.58 -8.22 9.70
CA ALA A 138 11.80 -7.42 9.65
C ALA A 138 12.59 -7.55 10.96
N ALA A 139 11.95 -7.33 12.12
CA ALA A 139 12.59 -7.48 13.42
C ALA A 139 13.10 -8.92 13.67
N LYS A 140 12.35 -9.95 13.24
CA LYS A 140 12.82 -11.34 13.31
C LYS A 140 14.06 -11.57 12.44
N SER A 141 14.11 -11.00 11.24
CA SER A 141 15.30 -11.11 10.39
C SER A 141 16.50 -10.38 10.97
N GLU A 142 16.30 -9.18 11.53
CA GLU A 142 17.36 -8.41 12.20
C GLU A 142 17.91 -9.18 13.41
N MET A 143 17.05 -9.79 14.23
CA MET A 143 17.47 -10.64 15.34
C MET A 143 18.31 -11.83 14.87
N ALA A 144 17.93 -12.48 13.77
CA ALA A 144 18.68 -13.60 13.21
C ALA A 144 20.05 -13.16 12.66
N ASP A 145 20.09 -12.02 11.97
CA ASP A 145 21.33 -11.44 11.45
C ASP A 145 22.29 -11.08 12.60
N LEU A 146 21.79 -10.41 13.65
CA LEU A 146 22.57 -10.07 14.86
C LEU A 146 23.10 -11.30 15.59
N GLN A 147 22.28 -12.35 15.76
CA GLN A 147 22.73 -13.60 16.37
C GLN A 147 23.84 -14.26 15.55
N GLN A 148 23.74 -14.21 14.22
CA GLN A 148 24.76 -14.77 13.34
C GLN A 148 26.07 -13.96 13.40
N GLU A 149 26.00 -12.63 13.43
CA GLU A 149 27.16 -11.76 13.60
C GLU A 149 27.86 -12.02 14.93
N HIS A 150 27.09 -12.03 16.03
CA HIS A 150 27.61 -12.33 17.36
C HIS A 150 28.29 -13.70 17.41
N GLN A 151 27.69 -14.74 16.81
CA GLN A 151 28.31 -16.07 16.75
C GLN A 151 29.65 -16.04 16.01
N ARG A 152 29.74 -15.32 14.87
CA ARG A 152 31.00 -15.18 14.13
C ARG A 152 32.07 -14.42 14.92
N GLU A 153 31.68 -13.38 15.64
CA GLU A 153 32.58 -12.63 16.53
C GLU A 153 33.10 -13.52 17.65
N MET A 154 32.22 -14.29 18.30
CA MET A 154 32.60 -15.24 19.34
C MET A 154 33.55 -16.31 18.80
N GLU A 155 33.27 -16.87 17.62
CA GLU A 155 34.18 -17.82 16.96
C GLU A 155 35.55 -17.19 16.65
N GLY A 156 35.57 -15.94 16.19
CA GLY A 156 36.81 -15.20 15.94
C GLY A 156 37.62 -14.95 17.21
N LEU A 157 36.97 -14.54 18.30
CA LEU A 157 37.64 -14.35 19.60
C LEU A 157 38.19 -15.67 20.14
N LEU A 158 37.43 -16.76 20.05
CA LEU A 158 37.88 -18.09 20.48
C LEU A 158 39.08 -18.58 19.67
N GLU A 159 39.12 -18.34 18.36
CA GLU A 159 40.28 -18.69 17.55
C GLU A 159 41.51 -17.85 17.90
N ASN A 160 41.34 -16.54 18.17
CA ASN A 160 42.41 -15.68 18.67
C ASN A 160 42.97 -16.19 20.01
N ILE A 161 42.10 -16.60 20.94
CA ILE A 161 42.53 -17.18 22.22
C ILE A 161 43.35 -18.45 21.97
N ARG A 162 42.86 -19.37 21.13
CA ARG A 162 43.60 -20.60 20.79
C ARG A 162 44.95 -20.31 20.13
N GLN A 163 45.03 -19.28 19.29
CA GLN A 163 46.29 -18.86 18.69
C GLN A 163 47.26 -18.31 19.76
N LEU A 164 46.82 -17.36 20.58
CA LEU A 164 47.63 -16.78 21.65
C LEU A 164 48.11 -17.84 22.65
N GLU A 165 47.24 -18.80 23.01
CA GLU A 165 47.65 -19.91 23.86
C GLU A 165 48.73 -20.79 23.22
N ARG A 166 48.66 -21.06 21.91
CA ARG A 166 49.70 -21.82 21.20
C ARG A 166 51.01 -21.06 21.18
N GLU A 167 50.97 -19.75 20.89
CA GLU A 167 52.14 -18.88 20.86
C GLU A 167 52.79 -18.78 22.25
N LEU A 168 51.98 -18.59 23.31
CA LEU A 168 52.44 -18.55 24.68
C LEU A 168 53.10 -19.89 25.09
N ARG A 169 52.46 -21.02 24.80
CA ARG A 169 53.03 -22.35 25.09
C ARG A 169 54.35 -22.57 24.36
N LEU A 170 54.46 -22.12 23.10
CA LEU A 170 55.71 -22.19 22.33
C LEU A 170 56.81 -21.34 22.97
N GLN A 171 56.52 -20.08 23.31
CA GLN A 171 57.48 -19.20 23.99
C GLN A 171 57.92 -19.79 25.32
N MET A 172 56.99 -20.33 26.12
CA MET A 172 57.28 -20.97 27.39
C MET A 172 58.18 -22.21 27.21
N LEU A 173 57.93 -23.02 26.17
CA LEU A 173 58.77 -24.17 25.84
C LEU A 173 60.19 -23.74 25.50
N ILE A 174 60.36 -22.71 24.67
CA ILE A 174 61.67 -22.16 24.31
C ILE A 174 62.40 -21.65 25.57
N ILE A 175 61.71 -20.89 26.43
CA ILE A 175 62.28 -20.39 27.68
C ILE A 175 62.75 -21.56 28.56
N ASN A 176 61.90 -22.58 28.73
CA ASN A 176 62.22 -23.76 29.53
C ASN A 176 63.35 -24.63 28.96
N SER A 177 63.51 -24.69 27.63
CA SER A 177 64.56 -25.51 27.02
C SER A 177 65.92 -24.83 26.98
N PHE A 178 65.97 -23.50 26.89
CA PHE A 178 67.22 -22.75 26.69
C PHE A 178 67.70 -21.95 27.91
N ILE A 179 66.84 -21.66 28.89
CA ILE A 179 67.19 -20.82 30.04
C ILE A 179 67.00 -21.63 31.33
N PRO A 180 68.05 -21.87 32.13
CA PRO A 180 67.91 -22.48 33.46
C PRO A 180 67.05 -21.63 34.41
N LYS A 181 66.29 -22.30 35.29
CA LYS A 181 65.30 -21.66 36.19
C LYS A 181 65.89 -20.54 37.07
N GLU A 182 67.09 -20.72 37.59
CA GLU A 182 67.78 -19.73 38.43
C GLU A 182 67.97 -18.38 37.71
N PHE A 183 68.27 -18.41 36.41
CA PHE A 183 68.41 -17.20 35.60
C PHE A 183 67.06 -16.62 35.20
N GLN A 184 66.01 -17.43 35.06
CA GLN A 184 64.65 -16.94 34.80
C GLN A 184 64.16 -16.09 35.97
N GLU A 185 64.25 -16.60 37.20
CA GLU A 185 63.87 -15.88 38.42
C GLU A 185 64.66 -14.57 38.58
N MET A 186 65.96 -14.59 38.26
CA MET A 186 66.78 -13.39 38.25
C MET A 186 66.24 -12.35 37.25
N ILE A 187 65.95 -12.77 36.01
CA ILE A 187 65.43 -11.87 34.96
C ILE A 187 64.07 -11.28 35.37
N GLU A 188 63.15 -12.10 35.88
CA GLU A 188 61.82 -11.67 36.33
C GLU A 188 61.89 -10.57 37.41
N ASN A 189 62.83 -10.69 38.36
CA ASN A 189 63.01 -9.69 39.42
C ASN A 189 63.56 -8.34 38.94
N TYR A 190 64.26 -8.31 37.81
CA TYR A 190 64.91 -7.11 37.27
C TYR A 190 64.22 -6.53 36.02
N VAL A 191 63.11 -7.13 35.58
CA VAL A 191 62.26 -6.64 34.50
C VAL A 191 61.17 -5.72 35.04
N THR A 192 60.97 -4.60 34.37
CA THR A 192 59.91 -3.63 34.67
C THR A 192 59.15 -3.28 33.40
N TRP A 193 57.82 -3.30 33.46
CA TRP A 193 56.98 -2.82 32.36
C TRP A 193 56.99 -1.30 32.33
N ASN A 194 57.23 -0.70 31.16
CA ASN A 194 57.13 0.74 30.97
C ASN A 194 55.86 1.06 30.18
N GLU A 195 54.86 1.66 30.84
CA GLU A 195 53.55 1.99 30.25
C GLU A 195 53.63 3.09 29.17
N GLU A 196 54.62 3.99 29.22
CA GLU A 196 54.73 5.10 28.26
C GLU A 196 55.26 4.64 26.90
N ILE A 197 56.12 3.61 26.89
CA ILE A 197 56.73 3.06 25.68
C ILE A 197 55.99 1.78 25.24
N GLY A 198 55.32 1.09 26.16
CA GLY A 198 54.63 -0.18 25.89
C GLY A 198 55.60 -1.35 25.69
N GLU A 199 56.75 -1.33 26.36
CA GLU A 199 57.79 -2.34 26.24
C GLU A 199 58.32 -2.79 27.61
N TRP A 200 58.73 -4.06 27.70
CA TRP A 200 59.43 -4.60 28.87
C TRP A 200 60.87 -4.06 28.89
N GLN A 201 61.25 -3.39 29.98
CA GLN A 201 62.59 -2.86 30.20
C GLN A 201 63.31 -3.71 31.25
N LEU A 202 64.41 -4.34 30.84
CA LEU A 202 65.30 -5.03 31.76
C LEU A 202 66.35 -4.04 32.30
N LYS A 203 66.60 -4.06 33.60
CA LYS A 203 67.66 -3.23 34.20
C LYS A 203 69.03 -3.66 33.68
N CYS A 204 69.91 -2.69 33.41
CA CYS A 204 71.29 -2.93 32.98
C CYS A 204 71.46 -3.69 31.64
N VAL A 205 70.47 -3.62 30.73
CA VAL A 205 70.51 -4.28 29.39
C VAL A 205 71.78 -3.99 28.59
N ALA A 206 72.35 -2.79 28.73
CA ALA A 206 73.57 -2.37 28.03
C ALA A 206 74.78 -3.28 28.33
N TYR A 207 74.80 -3.96 29.48
CA TYR A 207 75.89 -4.84 29.92
C TYR A 207 75.68 -6.31 29.53
N THR A 208 74.60 -6.63 28.80
CA THR A 208 74.36 -7.99 28.31
C THR A 208 75.27 -8.31 27.13
N GLY A 209 75.72 -9.56 27.01
CA GLY A 209 76.69 -9.99 26.00
C GLY A 209 76.26 -9.75 24.54
N ASN A 210 74.94 -9.70 24.26
CA ASN A 210 74.42 -9.36 22.93
C ASN A 210 74.54 -7.86 22.61
N ASN A 211 74.41 -6.99 23.61
CA ASN A 211 74.54 -5.53 23.44
C ASN A 211 76.00 -5.07 23.49
N MET A 212 76.89 -5.83 24.15
CA MET A 212 78.32 -5.54 24.21
C MET A 212 79.11 -5.99 22.97
N ARG A 213 78.60 -6.98 22.22
CA ARG A 213 79.16 -7.36 20.92
C ARG A 213 78.77 -6.29 19.91
N LYS A 214 79.68 -5.35 19.61
CA LYS A 214 79.57 -4.48 18.42
C LYS A 214 79.19 -5.35 17.23
N GLN A 215 78.13 -4.98 16.51
CA GLN A 215 77.61 -5.67 15.34
C GLN A 215 78.77 -6.16 14.47
N THR A 216 78.96 -7.48 14.41
CA THR A 216 79.75 -8.07 13.33
C THR A 216 78.97 -7.76 12.05
N PRO A 217 79.59 -7.17 11.00
CA PRO A 217 78.86 -6.84 9.79
C PRO A 217 78.18 -8.10 9.25
N LEU A 218 76.84 -8.08 9.15
CA LEU A 218 76.10 -9.15 8.50
C LEU A 218 76.64 -9.30 7.06
N PRO A 219 76.93 -10.52 6.57
CA PRO A 219 77.19 -10.71 5.16
C PRO A 219 75.95 -10.30 4.37
N ASP A 220 76.22 -9.68 3.22
CA ASP A 220 75.28 -9.03 2.32
C ASP A 220 73.93 -9.76 2.16
N ARG A 221 72.82 -9.00 2.20
CA ARG A 221 71.44 -9.55 2.15
C ARG A 221 71.15 -10.32 0.87
N ASP A 222 71.98 -10.14 -0.15
CA ASP A 222 71.89 -10.84 -1.43
C ASP A 222 72.09 -12.35 -1.30
N LYS A 223 72.96 -12.84 -0.40
CA LYS A 223 73.12 -14.30 -0.17
C LYS A 223 71.89 -14.95 0.47
N THR A 224 71.12 -14.19 1.24
CA THR A 224 69.90 -14.70 1.91
C THR A 224 68.77 -14.91 0.89
N LYS A 225 68.81 -14.19 -0.23
CA LYS A 225 67.83 -14.29 -1.31
C LYS A 225 68.08 -15.56 -2.15
N GLU A 226 69.34 -15.87 -2.46
CA GLU A 226 69.70 -17.12 -3.15
C GLU A 226 69.35 -18.38 -2.34
N LEU A 227 69.52 -18.34 -1.00
CA LEU A 227 69.09 -19.42 -0.10
C LEU A 227 67.56 -19.61 -0.05
N ARG A 228 66.78 -18.54 -0.26
CA ARG A 228 65.31 -18.60 -0.32
C ARG A 228 64.78 -19.07 -1.67
N ASP A 229 65.53 -18.83 -2.75
CA ASP A 229 65.20 -19.25 -4.11
C ASP A 229 65.67 -20.68 -4.44
N THR A 230 66.27 -21.38 -3.46
CA THR A 230 66.61 -22.79 -3.60
C THR A 230 65.34 -23.63 -3.58
N ASP A 231 64.93 -24.14 -4.75
CA ASP A 231 63.72 -24.94 -4.92
C ASP A 231 63.86 -26.33 -4.28
N LEU A 232 63.40 -26.44 -3.03
CA LEU A 232 63.36 -27.69 -2.25
C LEU A 232 62.13 -28.57 -2.58
N SER A 233 61.39 -28.28 -3.65
CA SER A 233 60.16 -29.02 -4.00
C SER A 233 60.38 -30.51 -4.31
N GLY A 234 61.62 -30.92 -4.59
CA GLY A 234 62.01 -32.33 -4.77
C GLY A 234 62.36 -33.08 -3.47
N ALA A 235 62.40 -32.40 -2.31
CA ALA A 235 62.92 -32.95 -1.06
C ALA A 235 61.83 -33.45 -0.08
N TYR A 236 60.55 -33.50 -0.49
CA TYR A 236 59.45 -33.95 0.39
C TYR A 236 59.17 -35.45 0.24
N LEU A 237 59.60 -36.22 1.24
CA LEU A 237 58.99 -37.47 1.73
C LEU A 237 58.45 -38.46 0.68
N ALA A 238 59.33 -39.22 0.02
CA ALA A 238 58.94 -40.48 -0.61
C ALA A 238 59.07 -41.64 0.40
N TYR A 239 58.08 -41.82 1.28
CA TYR A 239 58.02 -42.99 2.19
C TYR A 239 57.44 -44.25 1.50
N THR A 240 57.12 -44.16 0.21
CA THR A 240 56.62 -45.26 -0.62
C THR A 240 57.41 -45.31 -1.93
N GLU A 241 57.70 -46.51 -2.45
CA GLU A 241 58.49 -46.69 -3.68
C GLU A 241 57.89 -45.96 -4.89
N GLU A 242 56.56 -45.86 -4.95
CA GLU A 242 55.84 -45.13 -6.01
C GLU A 242 56.05 -43.60 -5.93
N GLY A 243 56.21 -43.06 -4.72
CA GLY A 243 56.50 -41.64 -4.49
C GLY A 243 57.91 -41.25 -4.93
N ALA A 244 58.89 -42.16 -4.76
CA ALA A 244 60.28 -41.94 -5.16
C ALA A 244 60.40 -41.88 -6.69
N LEU A 245 59.67 -42.72 -7.42
CA LEU A 245 59.65 -42.71 -8.88
C LEU A 245 59.02 -41.43 -9.45
N LYS A 246 57.91 -40.95 -8.87
CA LYS A 246 57.26 -39.69 -9.29
C LYS A 246 58.13 -38.45 -9.00
N ALA A 247 58.91 -38.45 -7.93
CA ALA A 247 59.83 -37.36 -7.59
C ALA A 247 61.06 -37.31 -8.54
N SER A 248 61.42 -38.43 -9.18
CA SER A 248 62.58 -38.51 -10.09
C SER A 248 62.30 -38.02 -11.52
N LEU A 249 61.04 -37.73 -11.86
CA LEU A 249 60.64 -37.27 -13.19
C LEU A 249 60.80 -35.74 -13.32
N PRO A 250 61.41 -35.23 -14.41
CA PRO A 250 61.56 -33.80 -14.62
C PRO A 250 60.19 -33.14 -14.91
N ARG A 251 59.79 -32.20 -14.04
CA ARG A 251 58.53 -31.45 -14.22
C ARG A 251 58.71 -30.32 -15.26
N PRO A 252 57.76 -30.10 -16.18
CA PRO A 252 57.85 -28.99 -17.14
C PRO A 252 57.73 -27.64 -16.43
N LYS A 253 58.65 -26.71 -16.73
CA LYS A 253 58.64 -25.35 -16.21
C LYS A 253 57.47 -24.57 -16.79
N THR A 254 56.39 -24.40 -16.04
CA THR A 254 55.35 -23.42 -16.38
C THR A 254 55.90 -22.02 -16.08
N GLY A 255 56.27 -21.30 -17.14
CA GLY A 255 56.66 -19.90 -17.09
C GLY A 255 55.59 -19.04 -16.43
N LYS A 256 56.02 -18.21 -15.48
CA LYS A 256 55.20 -17.29 -14.71
C LYS A 256 54.74 -16.14 -15.62
N SER A 257 53.56 -16.26 -16.22
CA SER A 257 52.94 -15.17 -16.96
C SER A 257 52.35 -14.14 -15.98
N ARG A 258 52.86 -12.92 -16.02
CA ARG A 258 52.21 -11.73 -15.47
C ARG A 258 50.93 -11.51 -16.27
N SER A 259 49.75 -11.84 -15.74
CA SER A 259 48.48 -11.53 -16.38
C SER A 259 47.83 -10.31 -15.72
N GLY A 260 47.51 -9.34 -16.57
CA GLY A 260 46.95 -8.05 -16.21
C GLY A 260 45.52 -8.12 -15.66
N LYS A 261 45.24 -7.06 -14.91
CA LYS A 261 43.96 -6.43 -14.56
C LYS A 261 42.74 -6.93 -15.35
N SER A 262 41.80 -7.62 -14.67
CA SER A 262 40.44 -7.84 -15.16
C SER A 262 39.45 -6.95 -14.39
N LYS A 263 38.56 -6.31 -15.16
CA LYS A 263 37.48 -5.43 -14.68
C LYS A 263 36.37 -6.28 -14.03
N SER A 264 35.99 -5.93 -12.81
CA SER A 264 34.84 -6.53 -12.12
C SER A 264 33.52 -6.02 -12.71
N SER A 265 32.74 -6.95 -13.26
CA SER A 265 31.37 -6.80 -13.73
C SER A 265 30.35 -6.90 -12.59
N LYS A 266 29.53 -5.85 -12.47
CA LYS A 266 28.10 -5.83 -12.12
C LYS A 266 27.55 -7.03 -11.30
N SER A 267 27.36 -6.79 -10.01
CA SER A 267 26.67 -7.67 -9.06
C SER A 267 25.19 -7.85 -9.42
N LYS A 268 24.78 -9.10 -9.68
CA LYS A 268 23.38 -9.52 -9.76
C LYS A 268 22.78 -9.52 -8.35
N LYS A 269 21.82 -8.62 -8.13
CA LYS A 269 20.95 -8.58 -6.95
C LYS A 269 20.06 -9.84 -6.95
N LYS A 270 20.33 -10.76 -6.02
CA LYS A 270 19.47 -11.91 -5.73
C LYS A 270 18.23 -11.41 -5.01
N GLN A 271 17.08 -11.41 -5.68
CA GLN A 271 15.80 -11.15 -5.04
C GLN A 271 15.53 -12.29 -4.04
N ARG A 272 15.44 -11.97 -2.75
CA ARG A 272 14.81 -12.84 -1.75
C ARG A 272 13.31 -12.87 -2.09
N ALA A 273 12.77 -14.08 -2.20
CA ALA A 273 11.33 -14.29 -2.40
C ALA A 273 10.56 -13.68 -1.22
N SER A 274 9.64 -12.77 -1.53
CA SER A 274 8.60 -12.34 -0.61
C SER A 274 7.70 -13.54 -0.35
N THR A 275 7.62 -13.98 0.89
CA THR A 275 6.56 -14.91 1.33
C THR A 275 5.23 -14.19 1.17
N ASP A 276 4.44 -14.63 0.18
CA ASP A 276 3.11 -14.12 -0.13
C ASP A 276 2.17 -14.30 1.06
N ILE A 277 1.69 -13.17 1.57
CA ILE A 277 0.73 -13.08 2.68
C ILE A 277 -0.63 -13.70 2.27
N ASP A 278 -0.93 -13.76 0.97
CA ASP A 278 -2.21 -14.25 0.46
C ASP A 278 -2.37 -15.78 0.56
N ALA A 279 -1.28 -16.53 0.81
CA ALA A 279 -1.35 -17.99 1.01
C ALA A 279 -1.78 -18.40 2.43
N LEU A 280 -1.78 -17.48 3.40
CA LEU A 280 -2.16 -17.76 4.80
C LEU A 280 -3.59 -17.27 5.13
N LEU A 281 -4.29 -16.66 4.17
CA LEU A 281 -5.61 -16.06 4.37
C LEU A 281 -6.70 -16.65 3.44
N GLN A 282 -6.44 -17.82 2.83
CA GLN A 282 -7.45 -18.63 2.14
C GLN A 282 -8.02 -19.71 3.06
#